data_AF-A0A7X6FN31-F1
#
_entry.id   AF-A0A7X6FN31-F1
#
_cell.length_a   1.000
_cell.length_b   1.000
_cell.length_c   1.000
_cell.angle_alpha   90.00
_cell.angle_beta   90.00
_cell.angle_gamma   90.00
#
_symmetry.space_group_name_H-M   'P 1'
#
loop_
_entity.id
_entity.type
_entity.pdbx_description
1 polymer ?
#
loop_
_entity_poly.entity_id
_entity_poly.type
_entity_poly.pdbx_seq_one_letter_code
_entity_poly.pdbx_strand_id
1 'polypeptide(L)'
;MILLKVKANKHMPAHGHTDLEVTQVLKGSFSDGNNRYEPGDFVEGDDETDHSPVIGSDGECISLAAIEGHVRFKGFFGRLLGPFAGI
;
A
#
# COMPACT_ATOMS: atom_id res chain seq x y z
N MET A 1 -10.59 -0.07 -7.74
CA MET A 1 -10.24 1.11 -6.93
C MET A 1 -10.65 0.86 -5.49
N ILE A 2 -9.78 1.18 -4.53
CA ILE A 2 -9.96 0.93 -3.10
C ILE A 2 -9.54 2.20 -2.35
N LEU A 3 -10.37 2.66 -1.42
CA LEU A 3 -10.02 3.75 -0.51
C LEU A 3 -9.48 3.15 0.79
N LEU A 4 -8.20 3.35 1.05
CA LEU A 4 -7.54 2.84 2.24
C LEU A 4 -7.48 3.92 3.31
N LYS A 5 -7.81 3.54 4.54
CA LYS A 5 -7.61 4.38 5.73
C LYS A 5 -6.85 3.57 6.77
N VAL A 6 -5.59 3.94 6.99
CA VAL A 6 -4.68 3.19 7.84
C VAL A 6 -4.19 4.09 8.99
N LYS A 7 -4.22 3.56 10.22
CA LYS A 7 -3.78 4.30 11.40
C LYS A 7 -2.27 4.56 11.39
N ALA A 8 -1.83 5.60 12.10
CA ALA A 8 -0.43 5.94 12.31
C ALA A 8 0.42 4.74 12.78
N ASN A 9 1.69 4.72 12.37
CA ASN A 9 2.69 3.72 12.77
C ASN A 9 2.33 2.27 12.43
N LYS A 10 1.45 2.04 11.45
CA LYS A 10 1.13 0.70 10.97
C LYS A 10 2.09 0.29 9.86
N HIS A 11 2.50 -0.97 9.94
CA HIS A 11 3.25 -1.65 8.89
C HIS A 11 2.29 -2.50 8.08
N MET A 12 2.18 -2.19 6.79
CA MET A 12 1.46 -3.02 5.84
C MET A 12 2.28 -4.29 5.58
N PRO A 13 1.65 -5.47 5.46
CA PRO A 13 2.36 -6.69 5.10
C PRO A 13 3.13 -6.54 3.79
N ALA A 14 4.33 -7.13 3.73
CA ALA A 14 5.13 -7.13 2.53
C ALA A 14 4.39 -7.84 1.37
N HIS A 15 4.32 -7.17 0.23
CA HIS A 15 3.65 -7.66 -0.98
C HIS A 15 4.29 -7.09 -2.24
N GLY A 16 4.04 -7.74 -3.36
CA GLY A 16 4.24 -7.16 -4.69
C GLY A 16 2.96 -7.17 -5.50
N HIS A 17 3.02 -6.73 -6.74
CA HIS A 17 1.86 -6.66 -7.66
C HIS A 17 2.08 -7.59 -8.85
N THR A 18 1.02 -7.99 -9.55
CA THR A 18 1.15 -8.75 -10.82
C THR A 18 1.12 -7.86 -12.06
N ASP A 19 0.75 -6.61 -11.86
CA ASP A 19 0.55 -5.59 -12.88
C ASP A 19 0.52 -4.22 -12.16
N LEU A 20 0.03 -3.19 -12.83
CA LEU A 20 0.01 -1.81 -12.35
C LEU A 20 -0.85 -1.58 -11.09
N GLU A 21 -0.25 -1.01 -10.05
CA GLU A 21 -0.92 -0.29 -8.97
C GLU A 21 -0.53 1.20 -9.02
N VAL A 22 -1.53 2.09 -9.01
CA VAL A 22 -1.32 3.52 -8.76
C VAL A 22 -2.02 3.90 -7.47
N THR A 23 -1.25 4.46 -6.54
CA THR A 23 -1.76 4.93 -5.25
C THR A 23 -1.56 6.43 -5.10
N GLN A 24 -2.64 7.17 -4.84
CA GLN A 24 -2.61 8.60 -4.52
C GLN A 24 -2.78 8.82 -3.02
N VAL A 25 -1.92 9.63 -2.42
CA VAL A 25 -2.09 10.06 -1.02
C VAL A 25 -3.07 11.23 -0.95
N LEU A 26 -4.13 11.08 -0.17
CA LEU A 26 -5.15 12.11 0.04
C LEU A 26 -4.99 12.84 1.38
N LYS A 27 -4.44 12.15 2.40
CA LYS A 27 -4.19 12.69 3.74
C LYS A 27 -3.08 11.89 4.42
N GLY A 28 -2.27 12.55 5.25
CA GLY A 28 -1.22 11.90 6.02
C GLY A 28 -0.01 11.55 5.16
N SER A 29 0.73 10.51 5.53
CA SER A 29 1.91 10.08 4.78
C SER A 29 2.18 8.59 4.99
N PHE A 30 2.83 7.95 4.02
CA PHE A 30 3.48 6.65 4.21
C PHE A 30 4.87 6.62 3.55
N SER A 31 5.67 5.62 3.87
CA SER A 31 6.94 5.34 3.19
C SER A 31 7.02 3.87 2.76
N ASP A 32 7.74 3.61 1.67
CA ASP A 32 7.99 2.26 1.13
C ASP A 32 9.42 1.75 1.44
N GLY A 33 10.22 2.56 2.13
CA GLY A 33 11.63 2.30 2.45
C GLY A 33 12.60 3.15 1.63
N ASN A 34 12.22 3.56 0.42
CA ASN A 34 13.03 4.42 -0.45
C ASN A 34 12.58 5.87 -0.36
N ASN A 35 11.26 6.09 -0.36
CA ASN A 35 10.65 7.40 -0.38
C ASN A 35 9.60 7.55 0.71
N ARG A 36 9.25 8.82 0.99
CA ARG A 36 8.10 9.21 1.79
C ARG A 36 7.15 9.98 0.90
N TYR A 37 5.87 9.63 0.95
CA TYR A 37 4.81 10.20 0.13
C TYR A 37 3.82 10.98 1.00
N GLU A 38 3.42 12.15 0.54
CA GLU A 38 2.58 13.13 1.23
C GLU A 38 1.35 13.50 0.38
N PRO A 39 0.36 14.24 0.90
CA PRO A 39 -0.89 14.49 0.18
C PRO A 39 -0.67 15.16 -1.18
N GLY A 40 -1.22 14.55 -2.23
CA GLY A 40 -1.05 14.97 -3.62
C GLY A 40 -0.07 14.08 -4.40
N ASP A 41 0.82 13.36 -3.72
CA ASP A 41 1.76 12.46 -4.37
C ASP A 41 1.05 11.23 -4.94
N PHE A 42 1.60 10.75 -6.05
CA PHE A 42 1.28 9.47 -6.67
C PHE A 42 2.47 8.54 -6.57
N VAL A 43 2.20 7.27 -6.27
CA VAL A 43 3.16 6.19 -6.42
C VAL A 43 2.63 5.22 -7.46
N GLU A 44 3.54 4.74 -8.30
CA GLU A 44 3.29 3.69 -9.28
C GLU A 44 4.10 2.46 -8.87
N GLY A 45 3.43 1.31 -8.81
CA GLY A 45 4.04 0.01 -8.62
C GLY A 45 3.66 -0.92 -9.78
N ASP A 46 4.61 -1.70 -10.26
CA ASP A 46 4.44 -2.66 -11.35
C ASP A 46 4.71 -4.11 -10.86
N ASP A 47 4.88 -5.05 -11.80
CA ASP A 47 5.09 -6.46 -11.51
C ASP A 47 6.47 -6.78 -10.88
N GLU A 48 7.41 -5.84 -10.93
CA GLU A 48 8.72 -5.89 -10.28
C GLU A 48 8.73 -5.19 -8.91
N THR A 49 7.64 -4.52 -8.54
CA THR A 49 7.52 -3.80 -7.28
C THR A 49 7.26 -4.76 -6.11
N ASP A 50 8.12 -4.67 -5.10
CA ASP A 50 8.00 -5.39 -3.83
C ASP A 50 8.20 -4.42 -2.66
N HIS A 51 7.15 -4.21 -1.87
CA HIS A 51 7.18 -3.20 -0.80
C HIS A 51 6.43 -3.60 0.46
N SER A 52 6.73 -2.90 1.55
CA SER A 52 6.10 -3.08 2.86
C SER A 52 5.80 -1.72 3.48
N PRO A 53 4.76 -1.01 3.01
CA PRO A 53 4.50 0.37 3.40
C PRO A 53 4.39 0.60 4.92
N VAL A 54 4.89 1.73 5.39
CA VAL A 54 4.82 2.16 6.79
C VAL A 54 4.11 3.51 6.89
N ILE A 55 3.05 3.58 7.69
CA ILE A 55 2.30 4.83 7.89
C ILE A 55 3.06 5.75 8.84
N GLY A 56 3.16 7.04 8.45
CA GLY A 56 3.81 8.07 9.25
C GLY A 56 3.21 8.24 10.65
N SER A 57 3.97 8.88 11.54
CA SER A 57 3.59 9.07 12.95
C SER A 57 2.52 10.12 13.17
N ASP A 58 2.39 11.08 12.25
CA ASP A 58 1.60 12.31 12.45
C ASP A 58 0.09 12.09 12.43
N GLY A 59 -0.36 10.93 11.95
CA GLY A 59 -1.78 10.59 11.92
C GLY A 59 -2.11 9.43 11.00
N GLU A 60 -3.40 9.26 10.75
CA GLU A 60 -3.86 8.31 9.73
C GLU A 60 -3.40 8.73 8.34
N CYS A 61 -3.12 7.74 7.50
CA CYS A 61 -2.97 7.95 6.06
C CYS A 61 -4.26 7.51 5.37
N ILE A 62 -4.75 8.36 4.46
CA ILE A 62 -5.87 8.04 3.57
C ILE A 62 -5.32 8.07 2.15
N SER A 63 -5.51 6.99 1.41
CA SER A 63 -5.05 6.88 0.03
C SER A 63 -6.10 6.21 -0.85
N LEU A 64 -6.07 6.55 -2.14
CA LEU A 64 -6.87 5.90 -3.17
C LEU A 64 -5.94 5.03 -4.02
N ALA A 65 -6.17 3.73 -4.02
CA ALA A 65 -5.42 2.76 -4.83
C ALA A 65 -6.26 2.30 -6.02
N ALA A 66 -5.72 2.42 -7.22
CA ALA A 66 -6.21 1.76 -8.42
C ALA A 66 -5.25 0.60 -8.75
N ILE A 67 -5.79 -0.61 -8.85
CA ILE A 67 -4.99 -1.82 -9.05
C ILE A 67 -5.54 -2.52 -10.28
N GLU A 68 -4.66 -2.78 -11.24
CA GLU A 68 -4.82 -3.77 -12.29
C GLU A 68 -4.12 -5.07 -11.82
N GLY A 69 -4.71 -6.23 -12.10
CA GLY A 69 -4.22 -7.51 -11.58
C GLY A 69 -4.47 -7.73 -10.08
N HIS A 70 -3.50 -8.33 -9.38
CA HIS A 70 -3.65 -8.79 -7.99
C HIS A 70 -2.42 -8.51 -7.12
N VAL A 71 -2.68 -8.27 -5.83
CA VAL A 71 -1.64 -8.18 -4.80
C VAL A 71 -1.10 -9.57 -4.46
N ARG A 72 0.23 -9.73 -4.52
CA ARG A 72 0.96 -10.94 -4.15
C ARG A 72 1.63 -10.76 -2.79
N PHE A 73 0.95 -11.15 -1.72
CA PHE A 73 1.54 -11.15 -0.38
C PHE A 73 2.69 -12.16 -0.27
N LYS A 74 3.78 -11.75 0.37
CA LYS A 74 4.93 -12.63 0.66
C LYS A 74 4.74 -13.38 1.99
N GLY A 75 5.24 -14.63 2.02
CA GLY A 75 5.22 -15.48 3.21
C GLY A 75 3.89 -16.19 3.49
N PHE A 76 3.95 -17.29 4.24
CA PHE A 76 2.79 -18.14 4.54
C PHE A 76 1.64 -17.39 5.22
N PHE A 77 1.96 -16.49 6.15
CA PHE A 77 0.96 -15.68 6.86
C PHE A 77 0.32 -14.59 5.98
N GLY A 78 1.07 -13.96 5.08
CA GLY A 78 0.54 -12.96 4.15
C GLY A 78 -0.47 -13.57 3.18
N ARG A 79 -0.21 -14.79 2.70
CA ARG A 79 -1.11 -15.53 1.83
C ARG A 79 -2.45 -15.92 2.49
N LEU A 80 -2.46 -16.12 3.81
CA LEU A 80 -3.68 -16.44 4.57
C LEU A 80 -4.60 -15.22 4.75
N LEU A 81 -4.05 -14.01 4.71
CA LEU A 81 -4.82 -12.76 4.79
C LEU A 81 -5.34 -12.26 3.44
N GLY A 82 -4.90 -12.87 2.33
CA GLY A 82 -5.34 -12.54 0.97
C GLY A 82 -6.87 -12.44 0.78
N PRO A 83 -7.70 -13.32 1.38
CA PRO A 83 -9.16 -13.22 1.30
C PRO A 83 -9.78 -12.06 2.08
N PHE A 84 -9.06 -11.47 3.05
CA PHE A 84 -9.53 -10.35 3.86
C PHE A 84 -8.99 -9.00 3.40
N ALA A 85 -7.99 -9.00 2.51
CA ALA A 85 -7.53 -7.82 1.77
C ALA A 85 -8.40 -7.51 0.53
N GLY A 86 -9.45 -8.32 0.29
CA GLY A 86 -10.46 -8.14 -0.75
C GLY A 86 -11.67 -7.31 -0.31
N ILE A 87 -11.47 -6.33 0.58
CA ILE A 87 -12.32 -5.13 0.79
C ILE A 87 -11.38 -3.93 0.84
#